data_AF-A0A844T1Q5-F1
#
_entry.id   AF-A0A844T1Q5-F1
#
_cell.length_a   1.000
_cell.length_b   1.000
_cell.length_c   1.000
_cell.angle_alpha   90.00
_cell.angle_beta   90.00
_cell.angle_gamma   90.00
#
_symmetry.space_group_name_H-M   'P 1'
#
loop_
_entity.id
_entity.type
_entity.pdbx_description
1 polymer ?
#
loop_
_entity_poly.entity_id
_entity_poly.type
_entity_poly.pdbx_seq_one_letter_code
_entity_poly.pdbx_strand_id
1 'polypeptide(L)' 'MSEAEFLRLNVLLEVQAKRLTVAEAASVLRLQRRQVFRLLRGLRQCGATPPALGPPAA' A
#
# COMPACT_ATOMS: atom_id res chain seq x y z
N MET A 1 1.99 15.41 5.41
CA MET A 1 1.68 14.46 4.33
C MET A 1 1.31 15.24 3.10
N SER A 2 1.77 14.80 1.94
CA SER A 2 1.45 15.44 0.67
C SER A 2 0.15 14.86 0.09
N GLU A 3 -0.63 15.65 -0.65
CA GLU A 3 -1.92 15.24 -1.21
C GLU A 3 -1.81 13.99 -2.10
N ALA A 4 -0.69 13.88 -2.82
CA ALA A 4 -0.36 12.71 -3.63
C ALA A 4 -0.17 11.41 -2.80
N GLU A 5 0.33 11.52 -1.58
CA GLU A 5 0.51 10.36 -0.68
C GLU A 5 -0.85 9.88 -0.17
N PHE A 6 -1.74 10.81 0.15
CA PHE A 6 -3.11 10.49 0.58
C PHE A 6 -3.88 9.79 -0.54
N LEU A 7 -3.84 10.31 -1.77
CA LEU A 7 -4.44 9.67 -2.94
C LEU A 7 -3.89 8.25 -3.15
N ARG A 8 -2.57 8.06 -2.99
CA ARG A 8 -1.93 6.76 -3.12
C ARG A 8 -2.43 5.76 -2.09
N LEU A 9 -2.55 6.18 -0.83
CA LEU A 9 -3.10 5.36 0.24
C LEU A 9 -4.57 5.01 -0.01
N ASN A 10 -5.39 6.00 -0.37
CA ASN A 10 -6.82 5.82 -0.56
C ASN A 10 -7.11 4.82 -1.70
N VAL A 11 -6.42 4.94 -2.83
CA VAL A 11 -6.53 4.00 -3.94
C VAL A 11 -6.11 2.58 -3.55
N LEU A 12 -5.05 2.42 -2.74
CA LEU A 12 -4.63 1.10 -2.27
C LEU A 12 -5.66 0.47 -1.31
N LEU A 13 -6.29 1.28 -0.46
CA LEU A 13 -7.37 0.85 0.44
C LEU A 13 -8.62 0.42 -0.34
N GLU A 14 -8.99 1.14 -1.40
CA GLU A 14 -10.12 0.74 -2.25
C GLU A 14 -9.86 -0.57 -3.00
N VAL A 15 -8.61 -0.81 -3.43
CA VAL A 15 -8.21 -2.10 -4.02
C VAL A 15 -8.28 -3.22 -2.98
N GLN A 16 -7.85 -2.97 -1.75
CA GLN A 16 -7.98 -3.93 -0.66
C GLN A 16 -9.44 -4.23 -0.32
N ALA A 17 -10.29 -3.21 -0.34
CA ALA A 17 -11.74 -3.32 -0.16
C ALA A 17 -12.45 -3.98 -1.36
N LYS A 18 -11.72 -4.40 -2.40
CA LYS A 18 -12.23 -4.96 -3.66
C LYS A 18 -13.22 -4.05 -4.40
N ARG A 19 -13.20 -2.75 -4.10
CA ARG A 19 -14.00 -1.74 -4.80
C ARG A 19 -13.32 -1.25 -6.08
N LEU A 20 -12.01 -1.43 -6.16
CA LEU A 20 -11.18 -0.96 -7.26
C LEU A 20 -10.22 -2.07 -7.70
N THR A 21 -10.01 -2.25 -9.00
CA THR A 21 -9.11 -3.29 -9.49
C THR A 21 -7.65 -2.84 -9.45
N VAL A 22 -6.71 -3.79 -9.37
CA VAL A 22 -5.26 -3.49 -9.48
C VAL A 22 -4.94 -2.78 -10.80
N ALA A 23 -5.71 -3.03 -11.85
CA ALA A 23 -5.58 -2.40 -13.15
C ALA A 23 -5.98 -0.92 -13.12
N GLU A 24 -7.13 -0.60 -12.54
CA GLU A 24 -7.59 0.77 -12.40
C GLU A 24 -6.68 1.56 -11.46
N ALA A 25 -6.25 0.97 -10.35
CA ALA A 25 -5.29 1.60 -9.44
C ALA A 25 -3.94 1.89 -10.11
N ALA A 26 -3.47 1.01 -10.99
CA ALA A 26 -2.27 1.24 -11.79
C ALA A 26 -2.44 2.47 -12.70
N SER A 27 -3.60 2.64 -13.34
CA SER A 27 -3.90 3.81 -14.16
C SER A 27 -4.01 5.11 -13.34
N VAL A 28 -4.71 5.08 -12.20
CA VAL A 28 -4.90 6.24 -11.32
C VAL A 28 -3.58 6.70 -10.72
N LEU A 29 -2.74 5.76 -10.28
CA LEU A 29 -1.43 6.07 -9.68
C LEU A 29 -0.33 6.28 -10.73
N ARG A 30 -0.63 6.08 -12.02
CA ARG A 30 0.34 6.02 -13.12
C ARG A 30 1.53 5.10 -12.81
N LEU A 31 1.24 3.94 -12.23
CA LEU A 31 2.22 2.92 -11.85
C LEU A 31 2.00 1.64 -12.65
N GLN A 32 3.00 0.77 -12.63
CA GLN A 32 2.83 -0.57 -13.18
C GLN A 32 2.08 -1.46 -12.19
N ARG A 33 1.28 -2.42 -12.71
CA ARG A 33 0.57 -3.42 -11.88
C ARG A 33 1.50 -4.10 -10.86
N ARG A 34 2.74 -4.42 -11.24
CA ARG A 34 3.76 -5.01 -10.34
C ARG A 34 4.10 -4.10 -9.15
N GLN A 35 4.20 -2.78 -9.37
CA GLN A 35 4.46 -1.81 -8.30
C GLN A 35 3.24 -1.69 -7.38
N VAL A 36 2.02 -1.71 -7.93
CA VAL A 36 0.78 -1.72 -7.14
C VAL A 36 0.71 -2.98 -6.28
N PHE A 37 1.04 -4.16 -6.81
CA PHE A 37 1.13 -5.38 -6.02
C PHE A 37 2.17 -5.29 -4.89
N ARG A 38 3.34 -4.68 -5.16
CA ARG A 38 4.37 -4.45 -4.14
C ARG A 38 3.88 -3.50 -3.05
N LEU A 39 3.19 -2.44 -3.42
CA LEU A 39 2.58 -1.48 -2.49
C LEU A 39 1.46 -2.13 -1.66
N LEU A 40 0.57 -2.90 -2.28
CA LEU A 40 -0.47 -3.66 -1.58
C LEU A 40 0.11 -4.70 -0.62
N ARG A 41 1.22 -5.34 -1.00
CA ARG A 41 1.95 -6.26 -0.12
C ARG A 41 2.54 -5.52 1.07
N GLY A 42 3.20 -4.38 0.83
CA GLY A 42 3.73 -3.51 1.89
C GLY A 42 2.63 -2.99 2.80
N LEU A 43 1.47 -2.60 2.24
CA LEU A 43 0.33 -2.11 3.01
C LEU A 43 -0.28 -3.21 3.89
N ARG A 44 -0.40 -4.44 3.38
CA ARG A 44 -0.78 -5.61 4.20
C ARG A 44 0.27 -5.93 5.28
N GLN A 45 1.55 -5.75 4.96
CA GLN A 45 2.66 -5.98 5.89
C GLN A 45 2.89 -4.84 6.90
N CYS A 46 2.37 -3.63 6.65
CA CYS A 46 2.34 -2.52 7.60
C CYS A 46 1.07 -2.52 8.45
N GLY A 47 -0.05 -3.03 7.90
CA GLY A 47 -1.27 -3.30 8.67
C GLY A 47 -1.14 -4.53 9.57
N ALA A 48 -0.28 -5.48 9.21
CA ALA A 48 0.39 -6.32 10.19
C ALA A 48 1.41 -5.44 10.88
N THR A 49 1.18 -5.09 12.14
CA THR A 49 2.20 -4.52 13.01
C THR A 49 3.52 -5.26 12.73
N PRO A 50 4.65 -4.58 12.45
CA PRO A 50 5.94 -5.28 12.52
C PRO A 50 5.94 -5.99 13.88
N PRO A 51 6.37 -7.27 13.99
CA PRO A 51 6.58 -7.82 15.31
C PRO A 51 7.51 -6.84 15.99
N ALA A 52 7.10 -6.34 17.16
CA ALA A 52 7.89 -5.48 17.99
C ALA A 52 9.30 -6.08 18.06
N LEU A 53 10.21 -5.56 17.24
CA LEU A 53 11.61 -5.84 17.37
C LEU A 53 11.96 -5.00 18.59
N GLY A 54 12.07 -5.71 19.72
CA GLY A 54 12.45 -5.13 21.00
C GLY A 54 13.77 -4.35 20.90
N PRO A 55 14.14 -3.63 21.98
CA PRO A 55 15.32 -2.78 21.99
C PRO A 55 16.56 -3.56 21.54
N PRO A 56 17.53 -2.88 20.90
CA PRO A 56 18.74 -3.52 20.40
C PRO A 56 19.48 -4.16 21.58
N ALA A 57 19.57 -5.49 21.56
CA ALA A 57 20.44 -6.22 22.45
C ALA A 57 21.85 -6.25 21.83
N ALA A 58 22.80 -5.77 22.65
CA ALA A 58 24.26 -5.77 22.49
C ALA A 58 24.87 -4.69 21.57
#